data_AF-A0A6L6F5Z7-F1
#
_entry.id   AF-A0A6L6F5Z7-F1
#
_cell.length_a   1.000
_cell.length_b   1.000
_cell.length_c   1.000
_cell.angle_alpha   90.00
_cell.angle_beta   90.00
_cell.angle_gamma   90.00
#
_symmetry.space_group_name_H-M   'P 1'
#
loop_
_entity.id
_entity.type
_entity.pdbx_description
1 polymer ?
#
loop_
_entity_poly.entity_id
_entity_poly.type
_entity_poly.pdbx_seq_one_letter_code
_entity_poly.pdbx_strand_id
1 'polypeptide(L)'
;MKVSKSRMMVVTALISGLASLGMGSASAADSTLILSGGNGVYNLGPITINGTASSAGVVKYMLGGQVITGCEAVATTTVTPFVAKCAWIPAAAGPAVLTGEFTPLDATLTKATSNTVKVTIGVPVQGVISPIHIYVDTILATGSTGALAPRFNGCAIMNEFLLGQTIVFRVYANNADQGGAVMDSSNTAKAYIEVAGVKDPITLAYGNHSGVAFWTGVLKTGAAPLYSTLGVINYKVTLIAKDSDTMKVLSTKLSAKKNADGTRVLDANGRTVYDRVTYYRTVSVSPALKGATGTWSSNFTQTSQLSLFAAPVAK
;
A
#
# COMPACT_ATOMS: atom_id res chain seq x y z
N MET A 1 -96.45 11.70 -29.71
CA MET A 1 -97.41 11.37 -28.64
C MET A 1 -97.40 9.86 -28.44
N LYS A 2 -97.26 9.41 -27.18
CA LYS A 2 -97.48 8.05 -26.64
C LYS A 2 -96.55 6.90 -27.05
N VAL A 3 -95.72 6.59 -26.05
CA VAL A 3 -95.05 5.32 -25.72
C VAL A 3 -96.06 4.19 -25.45
N SER A 4 -95.73 2.94 -25.79
CA SER A 4 -96.14 1.71 -25.06
C SER A 4 -95.40 0.48 -25.64
N LYS A 5 -94.36 -0.04 -24.97
CA LYS A 5 -94.34 -1.20 -24.04
C LYS A 5 -94.65 -2.60 -24.62
N SER A 6 -93.59 -3.42 -24.60
CA SER A 6 -93.50 -4.81 -24.11
C SER A 6 -93.93 -6.00 -25.00
N ARG A 7 -92.98 -6.90 -25.30
CA ARG A 7 -92.93 -8.25 -24.71
C ARG A 7 -91.60 -8.96 -24.99
N MET A 8 -91.13 -9.65 -23.95
CA MET A 8 -89.94 -10.51 -23.88
C MET A 8 -89.98 -11.64 -24.91
N MET A 9 -88.82 -11.97 -25.48
CA MET A 9 -88.46 -13.37 -25.74
C MET A 9 -87.01 -13.58 -25.29
N VAL A 10 -86.88 -14.44 -24.28
CA VAL A 10 -85.62 -14.90 -23.70
C VAL A 10 -85.04 -15.94 -24.63
N VAL A 11 -83.81 -15.73 -25.13
CA VAL A 11 -82.91 -16.81 -25.51
C VAL A 11 -81.57 -16.54 -24.84
N THR A 12 -81.26 -17.43 -23.91
CA THR A 12 -80.05 -17.52 -23.11
C THR A 12 -78.87 -17.91 -24.01
N ALA A 13 -77.81 -17.11 -24.02
CA ALA A 13 -76.46 -17.58 -24.36
C ALA A 13 -75.45 -16.77 -23.54
N LEU A 14 -75.03 -17.35 -22.42
CA LEU A 14 -73.84 -16.96 -21.68
C LEU A 14 -72.60 -17.15 -22.56
N ILE A 15 -71.89 -16.07 -22.88
CA ILE A 15 -70.43 -16.10 -23.02
C ILE A 15 -69.88 -14.86 -22.33
N SER A 16 -69.32 -15.10 -21.16
CA SER A 16 -68.49 -14.20 -20.37
C SER A 16 -67.26 -13.75 -21.17
N GLY A 17 -67.06 -12.45 -21.28
CA GLY A 17 -65.88 -11.84 -21.88
C GLY A 17 -65.63 -10.44 -21.33
N LEU A 18 -65.41 -10.33 -20.01
CA LEU A 18 -64.77 -9.15 -19.43
C LEU A 18 -63.30 -9.17 -19.84
N ALA A 19 -62.93 -8.34 -20.82
CA ALA A 19 -61.56 -7.93 -21.02
C ALA A 19 -61.20 -6.91 -19.93
N SER A 20 -60.82 -7.38 -18.75
CA SER A 20 -60.04 -6.59 -17.81
C SER A 20 -58.68 -6.33 -18.48
N LEU A 21 -58.47 -5.10 -18.95
CA LEU A 21 -57.15 -4.61 -19.31
C LEU A 21 -56.23 -4.81 -18.08
N GLY A 22 -55.33 -5.77 -18.19
CA GLY A 22 -54.28 -6.02 -17.20
C GLY A 22 -53.30 -4.85 -17.21
N MET A 23 -53.64 -3.77 -16.52
CA MET A 23 -52.67 -2.79 -16.07
C MET A 23 -51.91 -3.46 -14.92
N GLY A 24 -50.79 -4.11 -15.24
CA GLY A 24 -49.81 -4.44 -14.23
C GLY A 24 -49.46 -3.17 -13.46
N SER A 25 -49.40 -3.25 -12.14
CA SER A 25 -48.90 -2.17 -11.29
C SER A 25 -47.56 -1.68 -11.84
N ALA A 26 -47.44 -0.37 -12.08
CA ALA A 26 -46.17 0.25 -12.45
C ALA A 26 -45.11 -0.14 -11.40
N SER A 27 -44.08 -0.87 -11.83
CA SER A 27 -42.93 -1.15 -10.98
C SER A 27 -42.20 0.15 -10.71
N ALA A 28 -41.84 0.40 -9.45
CA ALA A 28 -40.90 1.44 -9.08
C ALA A 28 -39.64 1.35 -9.96
N ALA A 29 -39.11 2.49 -10.40
CA ALA A 29 -37.84 2.51 -11.10
C ALA A 29 -36.71 2.09 -10.14
N ASP A 30 -35.84 1.19 -10.58
CA ASP A 30 -34.77 0.67 -9.74
C ASP A 30 -33.70 1.74 -9.50
N SER A 31 -33.38 1.99 -8.24
CA SER A 31 -32.23 2.82 -7.89
C SER A 31 -30.92 2.02 -8.01
N THR A 32 -29.79 2.72 -8.11
CA THR A 32 -28.47 2.09 -8.15
C THR A 32 -27.52 2.75 -7.17
N LEU A 33 -26.55 1.98 -6.69
CA LEU A 33 -25.42 2.43 -5.89
C LEU A 33 -24.16 1.71 -6.35
N ILE A 34 -23.11 2.45 -6.68
CA ILE A 34 -21.80 1.88 -7.00
C ILE A 34 -20.77 2.43 -6.02
N LEU A 35 -20.06 1.52 -5.34
CA LEU A 35 -18.96 1.86 -4.45
C LEU A 35 -17.62 1.80 -5.18
N SER A 36 -16.72 2.69 -4.78
CA SER A 36 -15.32 2.73 -5.23
C SER A 36 -14.40 3.33 -4.15
N GLY A 37 -13.08 3.17 -4.32
CA GLY A 37 -12.09 3.62 -3.35
C GLY A 37 -11.90 2.62 -2.21
N GLY A 38 -11.59 3.11 -1.01
CA GLY A 38 -11.45 2.27 0.20
C GLY A 38 -10.10 1.58 0.39
N ASN A 39 -9.17 1.66 -0.56
CA ASN A 39 -7.78 1.25 -0.33
C ASN A 39 -7.05 2.31 0.51
N GLY A 40 -6.19 1.87 1.42
CA GLY A 40 -5.35 2.76 2.20
C GLY A 40 -4.46 1.99 3.16
N VAL A 41 -3.95 2.67 4.17
CA VAL A 41 -2.94 2.12 5.08
C VAL A 41 -3.45 2.20 6.52
N TYR A 42 -3.31 1.09 7.24
CA TYR A 42 -3.61 1.03 8.66
C TYR A 42 -2.82 2.11 9.42
N ASN A 43 -3.50 2.79 10.35
CA ASN A 43 -2.92 3.86 11.17
C ASN A 43 -2.42 5.11 10.40
N LEU A 44 -2.87 5.31 9.16
CA LEU A 44 -2.60 6.53 8.38
C LEU A 44 -3.91 7.22 7.98
N GLY A 45 -4.53 7.89 8.95
CA GLY A 45 -5.67 8.78 8.76
C GLY A 45 -6.93 8.13 8.14
N PRO A 46 -7.98 8.93 7.87
CA PRO A 46 -9.20 8.43 7.25
C PRO A 46 -9.03 8.10 5.76
N ILE A 47 -9.57 6.97 5.33
CA ILE A 47 -9.70 6.54 3.94
C ILE A 47 -11.08 6.94 3.43
N THR A 48 -11.15 7.44 2.19
CA THR A 48 -12.42 7.77 1.55
C THR A 48 -13.00 6.58 0.80
N ILE A 49 -14.26 6.25 1.09
CA ILE A 49 -15.11 5.34 0.32
C ILE A 49 -16.14 6.21 -0.41
N ASN A 50 -16.17 6.12 -1.74
CA ASN A 50 -17.11 6.88 -2.56
C ASN A 50 -18.31 5.99 -2.90
N GLY A 51 -19.52 6.53 -2.77
CA GLY A 51 -20.74 5.93 -3.28
C GLY A 51 -21.37 6.83 -4.32
N THR A 52 -21.57 6.33 -5.54
CA THR A 52 -22.27 7.03 -6.62
C THR A 52 -23.65 6.39 -6.77
N ALA A 53 -24.70 7.18 -6.54
CA ALA A 53 -26.08 6.74 -6.63
C ALA A 53 -26.77 7.27 -7.91
N SER A 54 -27.92 6.67 -8.26
CA SER A 54 -28.75 7.16 -9.38
C SER A 54 -29.60 8.39 -9.03
N SER A 55 -29.75 8.74 -7.75
CA SER A 55 -30.57 9.86 -7.29
C SER A 55 -30.11 10.42 -5.93
N ALA A 56 -30.74 11.51 -5.48
CA ALA A 56 -30.54 12.06 -4.15
C ALA A 56 -31.09 11.10 -3.08
N GLY A 57 -30.35 10.92 -1.97
CA GLY A 57 -30.74 10.01 -0.90
C GLY A 57 -29.62 9.84 0.12
N VAL A 58 -29.63 8.70 0.81
CA VAL A 58 -28.69 8.38 1.89
C VAL A 58 -28.02 7.04 1.63
N VAL A 59 -26.70 7.00 1.81
CA VAL A 59 -25.88 5.79 1.71
C VAL A 59 -25.38 5.38 3.09
N LYS A 60 -25.60 4.12 3.44
CA LYS A 60 -25.05 3.45 4.61
C LYS A 60 -23.89 2.57 4.16
N TYR A 61 -22.71 2.75 4.74
CA TYR A 61 -21.50 2.01 4.36
C TYR A 61 -21.21 0.88 5.34
N MET A 62 -20.75 -0.25 4.81
CA MET A 62 -20.50 -1.46 5.59
C MET A 62 -19.13 -2.06 5.27
N LEU A 63 -18.51 -2.63 6.30
CA LEU A 63 -17.27 -3.40 6.28
C LEU A 63 -17.57 -4.81 6.80
N GLY A 64 -17.37 -5.83 5.96
CA GLY A 64 -17.64 -7.22 6.35
C GLY A 64 -19.08 -7.48 6.82
N GLY A 65 -20.03 -6.69 6.31
CA GLY A 65 -21.45 -6.74 6.71
C GLY A 65 -21.80 -5.94 7.98
N GLN A 66 -20.82 -5.32 8.65
CA GLN A 66 -21.05 -4.43 9.78
C GLN A 66 -21.02 -2.97 9.35
N VAL A 67 -21.86 -2.13 9.94
CA VAL A 67 -21.91 -0.70 9.62
C VAL A 67 -20.61 -0.03 10.07
N ILE A 68 -20.05 0.79 9.18
CA ILE A 68 -18.87 1.60 9.52
C ILE A 68 -19.31 2.74 10.44
N THR A 69 -18.71 2.84 11.63
CA THR A 69 -18.93 3.93 12.58
C THR A 69 -18.70 5.28 11.92
N GLY A 70 -19.68 6.19 11.98
CA GLY A 70 -19.65 7.51 11.36
C GLY A 70 -20.10 7.53 9.89
N CYS A 71 -20.52 6.38 9.33
CA CYS A 71 -21.02 6.25 7.96
C CYS A 71 -22.36 5.49 7.88
N GLU A 72 -23.16 5.61 8.93
CA GLU A 72 -24.47 4.97 9.06
C GLU A 72 -25.50 5.60 8.11
N ALA A 73 -25.37 6.89 7.84
CA ALA A 73 -26.30 7.69 7.04
C ALA A 73 -25.58 8.88 6.38
N VAL A 74 -24.89 8.63 5.26
CA VAL A 74 -24.18 9.67 4.50
C VAL A 74 -25.07 10.14 3.36
N ALA A 75 -25.48 11.41 3.38
CA ALA A 75 -26.27 11.99 2.29
C ALA A 75 -25.45 12.02 0.98
N THR A 76 -26.11 11.72 -0.13
CA THR A 76 -25.56 12.05 -1.45
C THR A 76 -25.69 13.56 -1.70
N THR A 77 -24.89 14.09 -2.62
CA THR A 77 -25.17 15.40 -3.22
C THR A 77 -26.58 15.44 -3.79
N THR A 78 -27.20 16.62 -3.86
CA THR A 78 -28.59 16.79 -4.32
C THR A 78 -28.72 16.91 -5.84
N VAL A 79 -27.61 16.97 -6.56
CA VAL A 79 -27.54 17.05 -8.02
C VAL A 79 -26.50 16.06 -8.56
N THR A 80 -26.66 15.68 -9.82
CA THR A 80 -25.76 14.74 -10.49
C THR A 80 -24.32 15.31 -10.62
N PRO A 81 -23.27 14.49 -10.41
CA PRO A 81 -23.33 13.09 -9.95
C PRO A 81 -23.74 13.02 -8.47
N PHE A 82 -24.70 12.15 -8.13
CA PHE A 82 -25.20 11.97 -6.76
C PHE A 82 -24.19 11.16 -5.94
N VAL A 83 -23.28 11.84 -5.25
CA VAL A 83 -22.13 11.23 -4.57
C VAL A 83 -22.25 11.37 -3.06
N ALA A 84 -22.06 10.26 -2.35
CA ALA A 84 -21.81 10.21 -0.91
C ALA A 84 -20.35 9.81 -0.67
N LYS A 85 -19.74 10.36 0.39
CA LYS A 85 -18.35 10.06 0.77
C LYS A 85 -18.27 9.71 2.25
N CYS A 86 -17.82 8.50 2.55
CA CYS A 86 -17.55 8.03 3.90
C CYS A 86 -16.04 8.11 4.19
N ALA A 87 -15.68 8.73 5.31
CA ALA A 87 -14.31 8.76 5.81
C ALA A 87 -14.17 7.68 6.90
N TRP A 88 -13.39 6.64 6.65
CA TRP A 88 -13.25 5.49 7.53
C TRP A 88 -11.78 5.25 7.91
N ILE A 89 -11.51 4.97 9.18
CA ILE A 89 -10.17 4.60 9.67
C ILE A 89 -10.13 3.08 9.90
N PRO A 90 -9.28 2.31 9.20
CA PRO A 90 -9.17 0.87 9.43
C PRO A 90 -8.65 0.51 10.81
N ALA A 91 -9.29 -0.46 11.45
CA ALA A 91 -8.86 -1.00 12.74
C ALA A 91 -7.74 -2.06 12.62
N ALA A 92 -7.48 -2.59 11.41
CA ALA A 92 -6.42 -3.56 11.15
C ALA A 92 -5.96 -3.49 9.69
N ALA A 93 -4.76 -4.00 9.42
CA ALA A 93 -4.27 -4.25 8.07
C ALA A 93 -4.78 -5.60 7.53
N GLY A 94 -4.79 -5.76 6.21
CA GLY A 94 -5.20 -6.98 5.52
C GLY A 94 -6.38 -6.79 4.57
N PRO A 95 -6.90 -7.90 4.00
CA PRO A 95 -8.05 -7.85 3.11
C PRO A 95 -9.30 -7.34 3.83
N ALA A 96 -10.04 -6.46 3.17
CA ALA A 96 -11.31 -5.92 3.65
C ALA A 96 -12.35 -5.92 2.53
N VAL A 97 -13.62 -6.08 2.91
CA VAL A 97 -14.74 -6.14 1.96
C VAL A 97 -15.73 -5.05 2.31
N LEU A 98 -15.96 -4.15 1.36
CA LEU A 98 -16.85 -3.02 1.49
C LEU A 98 -18.13 -3.23 0.68
N THR A 99 -19.26 -2.89 1.29
CA THR A 99 -20.59 -2.86 0.67
C THR A 99 -21.35 -1.63 1.17
N GLY A 100 -22.49 -1.33 0.55
CA GLY A 100 -23.35 -0.24 0.99
C GLY A 100 -24.81 -0.45 0.62
N GLU A 101 -25.68 0.23 1.36
CA GLU A 101 -27.12 0.28 1.14
C GLU A 101 -27.53 1.72 0.84
N PHE A 102 -28.23 1.93 -0.28
CA PHE A 102 -28.78 3.21 -0.68
C PHE A 102 -30.28 3.25 -0.41
N THR A 103 -30.72 4.30 0.28
CA THR A 103 -32.13 4.66 0.44
C THR A 103 -32.38 5.97 -0.31
N PRO A 104 -33.10 5.93 -1.45
CA PRO A 104 -33.50 7.13 -2.18
C PRO A 104 -34.37 8.05 -1.31
N LEU A 105 -34.27 9.36 -1.52
CA LEU A 105 -35.18 10.33 -0.91
C LEU A 105 -36.58 10.25 -1.54
N ASP A 106 -36.64 9.96 -2.84
CA ASP A 106 -37.88 9.69 -3.56
C ASP A 106 -38.40 8.30 -3.20
N ALA A 107 -39.52 8.25 -2.47
CA ALA A 107 -40.14 7.01 -2.01
C ALA A 107 -40.73 6.15 -3.14
N THR A 108 -40.81 6.66 -4.37
CA THR A 108 -41.22 5.88 -5.54
C THR A 108 -40.09 4.99 -6.09
N LEU A 109 -38.85 5.18 -5.63
CA LEU A 109 -37.69 4.38 -6.01
C LEU A 109 -37.41 3.30 -4.96
N THR A 110 -37.02 2.11 -5.40
CA THR A 110 -36.63 1.00 -4.51
C THR A 110 -35.26 1.25 -3.88
N LYS A 111 -35.00 0.67 -2.70
CA LYS A 111 -33.65 0.66 -2.11
C LYS A 111 -32.69 -0.19 -2.95
N ALA A 112 -31.41 0.16 -2.94
CA ALA A 112 -30.38 -0.57 -3.69
C ALA A 112 -29.21 -0.99 -2.80
N THR A 113 -28.63 -2.14 -3.11
CA THR A 113 -27.36 -2.60 -2.54
C THR A 113 -26.24 -2.37 -3.56
N SER A 114 -25.06 -2.00 -3.09
CA SER A 114 -23.91 -1.77 -3.96
C SER A 114 -23.30 -3.06 -4.52
N ASN A 115 -22.39 -2.88 -5.48
CA ASN A 115 -21.35 -3.87 -5.76
C ASN A 115 -20.47 -4.13 -4.52
N THR A 116 -19.87 -5.33 -4.47
CA THR A 116 -18.86 -5.69 -3.48
C THR A 116 -17.49 -5.14 -3.90
N VAL A 117 -16.88 -4.30 -3.07
CA VAL A 117 -15.53 -3.78 -3.29
C VAL A 117 -14.56 -4.53 -2.38
N LYS A 118 -13.64 -5.29 -2.97
CA LYS A 118 -12.53 -5.91 -2.24
C LYS A 118 -11.37 -4.93 -2.20
N VAL A 119 -10.95 -4.54 -1.00
CA VAL A 119 -9.81 -3.64 -0.78
C VAL A 119 -8.75 -4.34 0.06
N THR A 120 -7.52 -3.87 -0.06
CA THR A 120 -6.43 -4.33 0.80
C THR A 120 -5.95 -3.14 1.62
N ILE A 121 -6.05 -3.27 2.94
CA ILE A 121 -5.47 -2.30 3.86
C ILE A 121 -4.00 -2.66 4.05
N GLY A 122 -3.13 -1.78 3.57
CA GLY A 122 -1.69 -1.94 3.72
C GLY A 122 -1.24 -1.73 5.16
N VAL A 123 -0.06 -2.24 5.47
CA VAL A 123 0.77 -1.75 6.58
C VAL A 123 1.69 -0.65 6.06
N PRO A 124 2.14 0.29 6.90
CA PRO A 124 3.25 1.16 6.53
C PRO A 124 4.41 0.34 5.97
N VAL A 125 5.02 0.80 4.87
CA VAL A 125 6.19 0.15 4.24
C VAL A 125 7.35 0.03 5.23
N GLN A 126 7.43 0.98 6.17
CA GLN A 126 8.26 0.93 7.37
C GLN A 126 7.59 -0.02 8.39
N GLY A 127 7.44 -1.29 8.02
CA GLY A 127 6.74 -2.32 8.82
C GLY A 127 7.66 -3.03 9.81
N VAL A 128 7.06 -3.48 10.93
CA VAL A 128 7.67 -4.11 12.13
C VAL A 128 8.81 -3.29 12.72
N ILE A 129 8.83 -3.09 14.04
CA ILE A 129 10.01 -2.53 14.72
C ILE A 129 11.11 -3.60 14.67
N SER A 130 11.77 -3.73 13.52
CA SER A 130 13.07 -4.37 13.41
C SER A 130 14.12 -3.29 13.67
N PRO A 131 15.14 -3.57 14.48
CA PRO A 131 16.23 -2.64 14.63
C PRO A 131 17.02 -2.50 13.32
N ILE A 132 16.86 -3.42 12.36
CA ILE A 132 17.53 -3.31 11.06
C ILE A 132 16.62 -2.62 10.06
N HIS A 133 16.90 -1.35 9.78
CA HIS A 133 16.27 -0.61 8.70
C HIS A 133 17.00 -0.88 7.38
N ILE A 134 16.27 -1.26 6.33
CA ILE A 134 16.84 -1.64 5.03
C ILE A 134 16.25 -0.76 3.92
N TYR A 135 17.13 -0.24 3.07
CA TYR A 135 16.79 0.39 1.80
C TYR A 135 17.40 -0.40 0.65
N VAL A 136 16.61 -0.61 -0.39
CA VAL A 136 17.02 -1.38 -1.56
C VAL A 136 16.70 -0.58 -2.81
N ASP A 137 17.66 -0.52 -3.71
CA ASP A 137 17.43 -0.07 -5.08
C ASP A 137 18.06 -1.04 -6.07
N THR A 138 17.66 -0.91 -7.33
CA THR A 138 18.20 -1.69 -8.44
C THR A 138 18.75 -0.77 -9.50
N ILE A 139 19.86 -1.17 -10.11
CA ILE A 139 20.49 -0.48 -11.23
C ILE A 139 20.79 -1.48 -12.35
N LEU A 140 20.93 -0.98 -13.57
CA LEU A 140 21.47 -1.75 -14.67
C LEU A 140 22.99 -1.90 -14.49
N ALA A 141 23.54 -3.10 -14.71
CA ALA A 141 24.99 -3.27 -14.76
C ALA A 141 25.58 -2.52 -15.97
N THR A 142 26.75 -1.89 -15.81
CA THR A 142 27.48 -1.30 -16.93
C THR A 142 27.91 -2.36 -17.94
N GLY A 143 27.93 -2.00 -19.23
CA GLY A 143 28.46 -2.86 -20.31
C GLY A 143 27.41 -3.47 -21.24
N SER A 144 26.11 -3.20 -21.04
CA SER A 144 25.08 -3.56 -22.04
C SER A 144 25.23 -2.71 -23.30
N THR A 145 25.10 -3.34 -24.48
CA THR A 145 25.27 -2.72 -25.80
C THR A 145 24.03 -2.95 -26.69
N GLY A 146 23.97 -2.23 -27.81
CA GLY A 146 22.89 -2.38 -28.79
C GLY A 146 21.50 -2.13 -28.20
N ALA A 147 20.53 -2.98 -28.53
CA ALA A 147 19.15 -2.88 -28.04
C ALA A 147 18.99 -3.05 -26.51
N LEU A 148 20.04 -3.50 -25.81
CA LEU A 148 20.07 -3.65 -24.36
C LEU A 148 20.79 -2.48 -23.66
N ALA A 149 21.35 -1.53 -24.41
CA ALA A 149 22.03 -0.38 -23.83
C ALA A 149 21.06 0.48 -22.98
N PRO A 150 21.52 1.02 -21.84
CA PRO A 150 20.71 1.93 -21.05
C PRO A 150 20.33 3.17 -21.87
N ARG A 151 19.06 3.57 -21.78
CA ARG A 151 18.56 4.78 -22.46
C ARG A 151 19.19 6.08 -21.91
N PHE A 152 19.49 6.12 -20.61
CA PHE A 152 19.93 7.34 -19.93
C PHE A 152 21.31 7.21 -19.27
N ASN A 153 21.59 6.16 -18.48
CA ASN A 153 22.93 5.81 -17.97
C ASN A 153 22.93 4.42 -17.31
N GLY A 154 24.06 3.69 -17.34
CA GLY A 154 24.24 2.34 -16.77
C GLY A 154 24.47 2.28 -15.25
N CYS A 155 23.97 3.27 -14.49
CA CYS A 155 24.05 3.35 -13.03
C CYS A 155 22.85 4.07 -12.40
N ALA A 156 21.82 4.40 -13.21
CA ALA A 156 20.61 5.03 -12.72
C ALA A 156 19.80 4.01 -11.90
N ILE A 157 19.11 4.49 -10.87
CA ILE A 157 18.11 3.68 -10.16
C ILE A 157 16.97 3.43 -11.15
N MET A 158 16.64 2.16 -11.35
CA MET A 158 15.64 1.69 -12.31
C MET A 158 14.87 0.54 -11.68
N ASN A 159 13.57 0.46 -11.98
CA ASN A 159 12.73 -0.68 -11.63
C ASN A 159 12.26 -1.46 -12.87
N GLU A 160 12.67 -1.06 -14.07
CA GLU A 160 12.29 -1.69 -15.32
C GLU A 160 13.53 -2.14 -16.09
N PHE A 161 13.53 -3.40 -16.52
CA PHE A 161 14.66 -4.02 -17.21
C PHE A 161 14.18 -4.84 -18.40
N LEU A 162 15.06 -5.03 -19.38
CA LEU A 162 14.86 -5.90 -20.53
C LEU A 162 15.51 -7.26 -20.29
N LEU A 163 14.89 -8.34 -20.78
CA LEU A 163 15.47 -9.67 -20.77
C LEU A 163 16.82 -9.67 -21.49
N GLY A 164 17.84 -10.21 -20.83
CA GLY A 164 19.24 -10.15 -21.28
C GLY A 164 20.08 -9.08 -20.56
N GLN A 165 19.43 -8.14 -19.85
CA GLN A 165 20.13 -7.21 -18.97
C GLN A 165 20.52 -7.87 -17.65
N THR A 166 21.58 -7.34 -17.03
CA THR A 166 21.99 -7.75 -15.67
C THR A 166 21.50 -6.72 -14.67
N ILE A 167 20.71 -7.18 -13.71
CA ILE A 167 20.15 -6.37 -12.63
C ILE A 167 21.09 -6.43 -11.44
N VAL A 168 21.48 -5.28 -10.92
CA VAL A 168 22.30 -5.17 -9.71
C VAL A 168 21.44 -4.57 -8.60
N PHE A 169 21.29 -5.31 -7.51
CA PHE A 169 20.67 -4.83 -6.28
C PHE A 169 21.72 -4.14 -5.44
N ARG A 170 21.43 -2.91 -4.98
CA ARG A 170 22.21 -2.23 -3.95
C ARG A 170 21.37 -2.16 -2.69
N VAL A 171 21.92 -2.69 -1.61
CA VAL A 171 21.24 -2.81 -0.32
C VAL A 171 22.02 -2.02 0.72
N TYR A 172 21.30 -1.13 1.40
CA TYR A 172 21.80 -0.28 2.46
C TYR A 172 21.03 -0.63 3.72
N ALA A 173 21.71 -0.71 4.86
CA ALA A 173 21.02 -0.96 6.11
C ALA A 173 21.72 -0.35 7.32
N ASN A 174 20.92 -0.07 8.35
CA ASN A 174 21.37 0.48 9.63
C ASN A 174 20.78 -0.32 10.78
N ASN A 175 21.55 -0.51 11.84
CA ASN A 175 21.14 -1.20 13.06
C ASN A 175 20.85 -0.21 14.19
N ALA A 176 19.58 -0.08 14.56
CA ALA A 176 19.08 0.79 15.62
C ALA A 176 19.59 0.40 17.01
N ASP A 177 19.78 -0.89 17.31
CA ASP A 177 20.36 -1.35 18.60
C ASP A 177 21.81 -0.89 18.77
N GLN A 178 22.47 -0.61 17.65
CA GLN A 178 23.82 -0.05 17.57
C GLN A 178 23.80 1.45 17.25
N GLY A 179 22.70 2.16 17.58
CA GLY A 179 22.59 3.60 17.46
C GLY A 179 22.54 4.10 16.02
N GLY A 180 22.03 3.25 15.10
CA GLY A 180 21.99 3.52 13.67
C GLY A 180 23.29 3.19 12.93
N ALA A 181 24.18 2.38 13.53
CA ALA A 181 25.40 1.94 12.86
C ALA A 181 25.10 1.28 11.51
N VAL A 182 25.91 1.59 10.49
CA VAL A 182 25.80 0.97 9.17
C VAL A 182 26.02 -0.54 9.30
N MET A 183 25.18 -1.34 8.64
CA MET A 183 25.38 -2.77 8.49
C MET A 183 26.49 -3.03 7.47
N ASP A 184 27.67 -3.43 7.93
CA ASP A 184 28.83 -3.77 7.09
C ASP A 184 29.37 -5.17 7.46
N SER A 185 30.48 -5.60 6.86
CA SER A 185 31.05 -6.93 7.12
C SER A 185 31.52 -7.14 8.57
N SER A 186 31.75 -6.07 9.34
CA SER A 186 32.17 -6.16 10.73
C SER A 186 31.03 -6.60 11.65
N ASN A 187 29.79 -6.19 11.37
CA ASN A 187 28.63 -6.42 12.23
C ASN A 187 27.50 -7.25 11.58
N THR A 188 27.61 -7.60 10.30
CA THR A 188 26.64 -8.45 9.59
C THR A 188 27.08 -9.91 9.60
N ALA A 189 26.20 -10.80 10.05
CA ALA A 189 26.41 -12.25 10.01
C ALA A 189 26.02 -12.86 8.66
N LYS A 190 24.90 -12.42 8.09
CA LYS A 190 24.40 -12.86 6.78
C LYS A 190 23.68 -11.74 6.06
N ALA A 191 23.81 -11.70 4.74
CA ALA A 191 23.10 -10.78 3.86
C ALA A 191 22.79 -11.50 2.54
N TYR A 192 21.51 -11.59 2.15
CA TYR A 192 21.10 -12.31 0.95
C TYR A 192 19.76 -11.80 0.39
N ILE A 193 19.50 -12.14 -0.87
CA ILE A 193 18.24 -11.88 -1.58
C ILE A 193 17.61 -13.20 -2.04
N GLU A 194 16.34 -13.37 -1.72
CA GLU A 194 15.49 -14.44 -2.24
C GLU A 194 14.69 -13.86 -3.42
N VAL A 195 14.81 -14.45 -4.61
CA VAL A 195 14.07 -14.02 -5.81
C VAL A 195 13.14 -15.14 -6.22
N ALA A 196 11.84 -14.85 -6.40
CA ALA A 196 10.87 -15.84 -6.83
C ALA A 196 11.27 -16.44 -8.20
N GLY A 197 11.38 -17.77 -8.27
CA GLY A 197 11.85 -18.48 -9.47
C GLY A 197 13.37 -18.71 -9.53
N VAL A 198 14.15 -18.19 -8.57
CA VAL A 198 15.57 -18.54 -8.39
C VAL A 198 15.67 -19.52 -7.23
N LYS A 199 16.30 -20.69 -7.47
CA LYS A 199 16.37 -21.78 -6.49
C LYS A 199 17.16 -21.38 -5.24
N ASP A 200 18.35 -20.82 -5.44
CA ASP A 200 19.29 -20.52 -4.37
C ASP A 200 19.31 -19.01 -4.08
N PRO A 201 19.31 -18.57 -2.82
CA PRO A 201 19.42 -17.16 -2.49
C PRO A 201 20.70 -16.53 -3.05
N ILE A 202 20.60 -15.30 -3.53
CA ILE A 202 21.74 -14.51 -3.99
C ILE A 202 22.44 -13.94 -2.75
N THR A 203 23.60 -14.47 -2.40
CA THR A 203 24.45 -13.91 -1.34
C THR A 203 24.91 -12.51 -1.71
N LEU A 204 24.82 -11.58 -0.76
CA LEU A 204 25.25 -10.21 -0.94
C LEU A 204 26.73 -10.03 -0.57
N ALA A 205 27.43 -9.20 -1.34
CA ALA A 205 28.80 -8.81 -1.07
C ALA A 205 28.87 -7.32 -0.69
N TYR A 206 29.48 -7.00 0.46
CA TYR A 206 29.72 -5.61 0.84
C TYR A 206 30.96 -5.08 0.13
N GLY A 207 30.83 -3.95 -0.56
CA GLY A 207 31.92 -3.37 -1.34
C GLY A 207 31.80 -1.86 -1.47
N ASN A 208 32.83 -1.24 -2.06
CA ASN A 208 32.86 0.17 -2.39
C ASN A 208 32.78 0.35 -3.91
N HIS A 209 31.97 1.30 -4.35
CA HIS A 209 31.93 1.74 -5.74
C HIS A 209 31.92 3.27 -5.78
N SER A 210 33.01 3.86 -6.30
CA SER A 210 33.17 5.31 -6.44
C SER A 210 32.98 6.10 -5.13
N GLY A 211 33.46 5.55 -4.00
CA GLY A 211 33.38 6.21 -2.70
C GLY A 211 32.09 5.93 -1.92
N VAL A 212 31.14 5.19 -2.50
CA VAL A 212 29.90 4.77 -1.82
C VAL A 212 29.98 3.27 -1.51
N ALA A 213 29.62 2.87 -0.29
CA ALA A 213 29.64 1.46 0.12
C ALA A 213 28.22 0.91 0.32
N PHE A 214 27.98 -0.31 -0.15
CA PHE A 214 26.70 -1.01 -0.03
C PHE A 214 26.88 -2.51 -0.23
N TRP A 215 25.86 -3.27 0.19
CA TRP A 215 25.73 -4.69 -0.13
C TRP A 215 25.23 -4.84 -1.57
N THR A 216 25.89 -5.69 -2.35
CA THR A 216 25.60 -5.89 -3.77
C THR A 216 25.15 -7.31 -4.05
N GLY A 217 24.04 -7.45 -4.78
CA GLY A 217 23.54 -8.72 -5.32
C GLY A 217 23.34 -8.61 -6.82
N VAL A 218 23.58 -9.68 -7.57
CA VAL A 218 23.50 -9.67 -9.04
C VAL A 218 22.52 -10.73 -9.53
N LEU A 219 21.55 -10.31 -10.33
CA LEU A 219 20.63 -11.20 -11.05
C LEU A 219 20.86 -11.04 -12.56
N LYS A 220 21.43 -12.07 -13.16
CA LYS A 220 21.59 -12.16 -14.61
C LYS A 220 20.29 -12.67 -15.23
N THR A 221 19.77 -11.94 -16.22
CA THR A 221 18.58 -12.35 -16.96
C THR A 221 18.95 -12.82 -18.37
N GLY A 222 18.15 -13.70 -18.96
CA GLY A 222 18.39 -14.25 -20.29
C GLY A 222 17.82 -15.66 -20.45
N ALA A 223 18.25 -16.37 -21.48
CA ALA A 223 17.86 -17.77 -21.68
C ALA A 223 18.31 -18.65 -20.50
N ALA A 224 17.58 -19.75 -20.26
CA ALA A 224 17.94 -20.72 -19.24
C ALA A 224 19.42 -21.14 -19.37
N PRO A 225 20.18 -21.22 -18.26
CA PRO A 225 19.71 -21.28 -16.87
C PRO A 225 19.52 -19.92 -16.18
N LEU A 226 19.58 -18.80 -16.92
CA LEU A 226 19.39 -17.46 -16.36
C LEU A 226 17.92 -17.16 -16.07
N TYR A 227 17.67 -16.12 -15.28
CA TYR A 227 16.31 -15.68 -14.97
C TYR A 227 15.59 -15.16 -16.21
N SER A 228 14.38 -15.65 -16.48
CA SER A 228 13.64 -15.36 -17.72
C SER A 228 12.16 -15.06 -17.54
N THR A 229 11.64 -15.09 -16.31
CA THR A 229 10.23 -14.79 -16.05
C THR A 229 9.94 -13.32 -16.29
N LEU A 230 9.09 -13.02 -17.27
CA LEU A 230 8.67 -11.65 -17.59
C LEU A 230 7.60 -11.17 -16.59
N GLY A 231 7.48 -9.84 -16.46
CA GLY A 231 6.59 -9.17 -15.53
C GLY A 231 7.29 -8.83 -14.22
N VAL A 232 6.50 -8.72 -13.15
CA VAL A 232 7.01 -8.36 -11.82
C VAL A 232 7.96 -9.43 -11.29
N ILE A 233 9.15 -9.01 -10.89
CA ILE A 233 10.10 -9.82 -10.14
C ILE A 233 9.82 -9.64 -8.66
N ASN A 234 9.25 -10.66 -8.02
CA ASN A 234 9.07 -10.68 -6.57
C ASN A 234 10.37 -11.09 -5.88
N TYR A 235 10.82 -10.30 -4.90
CA TYR A 235 12.03 -10.61 -4.14
C TYR A 235 11.94 -10.11 -2.70
N LYS A 236 12.79 -10.71 -1.85
CA LYS A 236 12.93 -10.38 -0.43
C LYS A 236 14.40 -10.30 -0.07
N VAL A 237 14.79 -9.23 0.59
CA VAL A 237 16.14 -9.02 1.12
C VAL A 237 16.15 -9.34 2.61
N THR A 238 17.17 -10.07 3.07
CA THR A 238 17.35 -10.39 4.48
C THR A 238 18.78 -10.06 4.92
N LEU A 239 18.90 -9.29 6.00
CA LEU A 239 20.16 -9.03 6.69
C LEU A 239 20.04 -9.49 8.15
N ILE A 240 21.07 -10.18 8.63
CA ILE A 240 21.14 -10.70 9.99
C ILE A 240 22.40 -10.11 10.63
N ALA A 241 22.25 -9.41 11.75
CA ALA A 241 23.37 -8.91 12.53
C ALA A 241 24.11 -10.06 13.25
N LYS A 242 25.36 -9.82 13.62
CA LYS A 242 26.08 -10.69 14.56
C LYS A 242 25.49 -10.51 15.96
N ASP A 243 25.63 -11.53 16.79
CA ASP A 243 25.36 -11.40 18.22
C ASP A 243 26.30 -10.34 18.81
N SER A 244 25.84 -9.57 19.79
CA SER A 244 26.60 -8.47 20.37
C SER A 244 26.51 -8.43 21.89
N ASP A 245 27.64 -8.24 22.54
CA ASP A 245 27.77 -8.00 23.98
C ASP A 245 27.68 -6.51 24.34
N THR A 246 27.35 -5.65 23.37
CA THR A 246 27.14 -4.22 23.59
C THR A 246 25.91 -3.70 22.85
N MET A 247 25.36 -2.60 23.35
CA MET A 247 24.34 -1.83 22.63
C MET A 247 24.57 -0.33 22.80
N LYS A 248 23.96 0.47 21.92
CA LYS A 248 23.94 1.93 22.04
C LYS A 248 22.63 2.37 22.68
N VAL A 249 22.74 3.15 23.75
CA VAL A 249 21.60 3.78 24.41
C VAL A 249 21.67 5.28 24.27
N LEU A 250 20.53 5.92 24.02
CA LEU A 250 20.43 7.36 24.03
C LEU A 250 20.64 7.86 25.47
N SER A 251 21.58 8.76 25.66
CA SER A 251 21.92 9.34 26.95
C SER A 251 22.07 10.85 26.82
N THR A 252 22.12 11.55 27.95
CA THR A 252 22.29 13.00 27.99
C THR A 252 23.48 13.37 28.87
N LYS A 253 24.25 14.36 28.44
CA LYS A 253 25.30 14.98 29.26
C LYS A 253 25.15 16.49 29.26
N LEU A 254 25.67 17.13 30.30
CA LEU A 254 25.86 18.58 30.32
C LEU A 254 27.11 18.93 29.52
N SER A 255 26.96 19.76 28.50
CA SER A 255 28.06 20.35 27.76
C SER A 255 28.11 21.84 28.07
N ALA A 256 29.27 22.35 28.44
CA ALA A 256 29.44 23.79 28.65
C ALA A 256 29.10 24.52 27.34
N LYS A 257 28.22 25.51 27.42
CA LYS A 257 27.90 26.38 26.28
C LYS A 257 29.14 27.22 25.95
N LYS A 258 29.46 27.34 24.67
CA LYS A 258 30.63 28.09 24.21
C LYS A 258 30.23 29.28 23.34
N ASN A 259 30.97 30.37 23.47
CA ASN A 259 30.95 31.50 22.53
C ASN A 259 31.59 31.09 21.20
N ALA A 260 31.46 31.93 20.17
CA ALA A 260 32.05 31.68 18.85
C ALA A 260 33.59 31.56 18.89
N ASP A 261 34.23 32.17 19.88
CA ASP A 261 35.68 32.10 20.14
C ASP A 261 36.10 30.84 20.95
N GLY A 262 35.15 29.97 21.32
CA GLY A 262 35.39 28.74 22.08
C GLY A 262 35.46 28.92 23.60
N THR A 263 35.36 30.14 24.12
CA THR A 263 35.29 30.42 25.57
C THR A 263 33.95 29.99 26.16
N ARG A 264 33.89 29.73 27.46
CA ARG A 264 32.65 29.31 28.13
C ARG A 264 31.70 30.50 28.28
N VAL A 265 30.42 30.28 28.00
CA VAL A 265 29.37 31.24 28.36
C VAL A 265 29.19 31.23 29.88
N LEU A 266 29.22 32.41 30.49
CA LEU A 266 28.97 32.59 31.91
C LEU A 266 27.61 33.29 32.12
N ASP A 267 26.93 32.95 33.21
CA ASP A 267 25.72 33.65 33.65
C ASP A 267 26.07 34.99 34.35
N ALA A 268 25.07 35.75 34.78
CA ALA A 268 25.26 37.03 35.47
C ALA A 268 26.04 36.91 36.80
N ASN A 269 26.18 35.69 37.35
CA ASN A 269 26.93 35.41 38.57
C ASN A 269 28.33 34.82 38.26
N GLY A 270 28.76 34.82 37.00
CA GLY A 270 30.06 34.29 36.58
C GLY A 270 30.13 32.76 36.52
N ARG A 271 29.01 32.04 36.61
CA ARG A 271 28.99 30.57 36.56
C ARG A 271 28.83 30.08 35.13
N THR A 272 29.47 28.96 34.80
CA THR A 272 29.35 28.35 33.46
C THR A 272 27.91 27.93 33.18
N VAL A 273 27.40 28.35 32.02
CA VAL A 273 26.12 27.90 31.48
C VAL A 273 26.31 26.57 30.75
N TYR A 274 25.40 25.63 30.96
CA TYR A 274 25.44 24.30 30.35
C TYR A 274 24.21 24.05 29.48
N ASP A 275 24.42 23.43 28.33
CA ASP A 275 23.37 22.84 27.50
C ASP A 275 23.29 21.34 27.79
N ARG A 276 22.07 20.80 27.83
CA ARG A 276 21.86 19.36 27.90
C ARG A 276 21.84 18.79 26.50
N VAL A 277 22.87 18.03 26.15
CA VAL A 277 23.03 17.44 24.80
C VAL A 277 22.81 15.94 24.84
N THR A 278 22.15 15.41 23.82
CA THR A 278 21.94 13.98 23.61
C THR A 278 23.13 13.34 22.91
N TYR A 279 23.48 12.11 23.28
CA TYR A 279 24.51 11.31 22.61
C TYR A 279 24.22 9.82 22.78
N TYR A 280 24.84 8.98 21.95
CA TYR A 280 24.79 7.52 22.13
C TYR A 280 25.95 7.05 23.01
N ARG A 281 25.63 6.36 24.10
CA ARG A 281 26.60 5.67 24.96
C ARG A 281 26.60 4.18 24.63
N THR A 282 27.79 3.58 24.53
CA THR A 282 27.92 2.11 24.52
C THR A 282 27.75 1.57 25.93
N VAL A 283 26.91 0.56 26.09
CA VAL A 283 26.76 -0.22 27.32
C VAL A 283 26.98 -1.70 27.02
N SER A 284 27.57 -2.41 27.97
CA SER A 284 27.71 -3.87 27.89
C SER A 284 26.40 -4.54 28.28
N VAL A 285 26.10 -5.67 27.65
CA VAL A 285 24.88 -6.47 27.85
C VAL A 285 25.27 -7.94 28.04
N SER A 286 24.67 -8.58 29.05
CA SER A 286 24.88 -9.99 29.36
C SER A 286 23.55 -10.63 29.80
N PRO A 287 23.10 -11.74 29.17
CA PRO A 287 23.75 -12.41 28.05
C PRO A 287 23.80 -11.55 26.79
N ALA A 288 24.67 -11.90 25.84
CA ALA A 288 24.81 -11.18 24.58
C ALA A 288 23.45 -11.09 23.85
N LEU A 289 23.19 -9.94 23.24
CA LEU A 289 22.03 -9.73 22.40
C LEU A 289 22.15 -10.60 21.16
N LYS A 290 21.06 -11.33 20.88
CA LYS A 290 20.96 -12.06 19.63
C LYS A 290 20.96 -11.08 18.46
N GLY A 291 21.75 -11.36 17.44
CA GLY A 291 21.80 -10.57 16.24
C GLY A 291 20.41 -10.44 15.60
N ALA A 292 19.94 -9.21 15.47
CA ALA A 292 18.64 -8.93 14.92
C ALA A 292 18.55 -9.26 13.43
N THR A 293 17.34 -9.59 12.99
CA THR A 293 17.03 -9.88 11.58
C THR A 293 16.18 -8.75 11.00
N GLY A 294 16.68 -8.14 9.93
CA GLY A 294 15.92 -7.23 9.07
C GLY A 294 15.48 -7.93 7.80
N THR A 295 14.24 -7.66 7.39
CA THR A 295 13.74 -8.11 6.09
C THR A 295 13.10 -6.95 5.35
N TRP A 296 13.32 -6.89 4.04
CA TRP A 296 12.67 -5.94 3.15
C TRP A 296 12.07 -6.67 1.96
N SER A 297 10.87 -6.28 1.55
CA SER A 297 10.22 -6.73 0.34
C SER A 297 9.40 -5.58 -0.22
N SER A 298 9.43 -5.37 -1.53
CA SER A 298 8.63 -4.32 -2.17
C SER A 298 7.14 -4.63 -2.02
N ASN A 299 6.39 -3.68 -1.45
CA ASN A 299 4.93 -3.67 -1.41
C ASN A 299 4.35 -2.44 -2.14
N PHE A 300 5.17 -1.79 -2.97
CA PHE A 300 4.74 -0.65 -3.78
C PHE A 300 3.74 -1.09 -4.86
N THR A 301 3.06 -0.11 -5.47
CA THR A 301 2.19 -0.34 -6.63
C THR A 301 2.98 -1.00 -7.76
N GLN A 302 2.31 -1.80 -8.59
CA GLN A 302 2.96 -2.60 -9.63
C GLN A 302 3.89 -1.78 -10.56
N THR A 303 3.52 -0.54 -10.89
CA THR A 303 4.33 0.39 -11.70
C THR A 303 5.65 0.81 -11.06
N SER A 304 5.79 0.65 -9.74
CA SER A 304 6.99 0.94 -8.96
C SER A 304 7.72 -0.32 -8.51
N GLN A 305 7.23 -1.50 -8.90
CA GLN A 305 7.90 -2.77 -8.61
C GLN A 305 8.94 -3.09 -9.68
N LEU A 306 9.95 -3.88 -9.28
CA LEU A 306 10.95 -4.41 -10.18
C LEU A 306 10.27 -5.29 -11.24
N SER A 307 10.45 -4.97 -12.51
CA SER A 307 9.79 -5.64 -13.64
C SER A 307 10.77 -5.96 -14.76
N LEU A 308 10.57 -7.12 -15.38
CA LEU A 308 11.33 -7.60 -16.54
C LEU A 308 10.44 -7.66 -17.78
N PHE A 309 10.89 -7.01 -18.85
CA PHE A 309 10.20 -6.96 -20.13
C PHE A 309 10.95 -7.76 -21.18
N ALA A 310 10.25 -8.21 -22.22
CA ALA A 310 10.91 -8.81 -23.37
C ALA A 310 11.85 -7.80 -24.05
N ALA A 311 12.99 -8.27 -24.55
CA ALA A 311 13.83 -7.44 -25.40
C ALA A 311 13.07 -7.08 -26.71
N PRO A 312 13.28 -5.88 -27.27
CA PRO A 312 12.70 -5.51 -28.56
C PRO A 312 13.13 -6.50 -29.64
N VAL A 313 12.18 -6.97 -30.44
CA VAL A 313 12.48 -7.74 -31.65
C VAL A 313 12.85 -6.74 -32.74
N ALA A 314 14.02 -6.89 -33.35
CA ALA A 314 14.34 -6.12 -34.56
C ALA A 314 13.30 -6.46 -35.63
N LYS A 315 12.65 -5.44 -36.20
CA LYS A 315 11.82 -5.58 -37.39
C LYS A 315 12.70 -5.61 -38.62
#